data_AF-A0A939HSX8-F1
#
_entry.id   AF-A0A939HSX8-F1
#
_cell.length_a   1.000
_cell.length_b   1.000
_cell.length_c   1.000
_cell.angle_alpha   90.00
_cell.angle_beta   90.00
_cell.angle_gamma   90.00
#
_symmetry.space_group_name_H-M   'P 1'
#
loop_
_entity.id
_entity.type
_entity.pdbx_description
1 polymer ?
#
loop_
_entity_poly.entity_id
_entity_poly.type
_entity_poly.pdbx_seq_one_letter_code
_entity_poly.pdbx_strand_id
1 'polypeptide(L)' 'MGLVEKQPYSNHSRRMNYQLTEKGESLRPVMKVMIAWGLKHIPDTRVPASQE' A
#
# COMPACT_ATOMS: atom_id res chain seq x y z
N MET A 1 -3.52 14.49 -4.48
CA MET A 1 -2.12 14.25 -4.05
C MET A 1 -2.06 14.36 -2.55
N GLY A 2 -1.36 13.47 -1.84
CA GLY A 2 -1.38 13.44 -0.36
C GLY A 2 -1.80 12.10 0.24
N LEU A 3 -1.60 10.99 -0.48
CA LEU A 3 -1.59 9.65 0.11
C LEU A 3 -0.15 9.12 0.20
N VAL A 4 0.68 9.51 -0.77
CA VAL A 4 2.10 9.17 -0.85
C VAL A 4 2.90 10.45 -0.99
N GLU A 5 4.02 10.52 -0.27
CA GLU A 5 5.05 11.56 -0.40
C GLU A 5 6.29 11.00 -1.11
N LYS A 6 6.98 11.87 -1.86
CA LYS A 6 8.17 11.54 -2.63
C LYS A 6 9.37 12.24 -2.02
N GLN A 7 10.40 11.49 -1.66
CA GLN A 7 11.64 12.04 -1.11
C GLN A 7 12.88 11.42 -1.76
N PRO A 8 13.99 12.17 -1.94
CA PRO A 8 15.24 11.59 -2.42
C PRO A 8 15.69 10.43 -1.53
N TYR A 9 16.18 9.34 -2.14
CA TYR A 9 16.73 8.22 -1.38
C TYR A 9 18.01 8.60 -0.63
N SER A 10 18.83 9.45 -1.24
CA SER A 10 20.08 9.96 -0.71
C SER A 10 20.47 11.27 -1.41
N ASN A 11 21.63 11.81 -1.04
CA ASN A 11 22.19 13.06 -1.60
C ASN A 11 22.57 12.97 -3.10
N HIS A 12 22.57 11.78 -3.71
CA HIS A 12 22.79 11.59 -5.16
C HIS A 12 21.49 11.12 -5.85
N SER A 13 20.91 12.00 -6.67
CA SER A 13 19.45 12.17 -6.82
C SER A 13 18.74 11.33 -7.89
N ARG A 14 19.21 10.15 -8.27
CA ARG A 14 18.46 9.35 -9.28
C ARG A 14 17.37 8.47 -8.67
N ARG A 15 17.53 8.04 -7.41
CA ARG A 15 16.57 7.15 -6.74
C ARG A 15 15.67 7.93 -5.80
N MET A 16 14.37 7.66 -5.90
CA MET A 16 13.33 8.31 -5.11
C MET A 16 12.66 7.26 -4.22
N ASN A 17 12.40 7.65 -2.97
CA ASN A 17 11.57 6.93 -2.03
C ASN A 17 10.15 7.45 -2.07
N TYR A 18 9.20 6.53 -1.90
CA TYR A 18 7.79 6.81 -1.81
C TYR A 18 7.28 6.23 -0.51
N GLN A 19 6.74 7.08 0.36
CA GLN A 19 6.22 6.67 1.66
C GLN A 19 4.77 7.11 1.80
N LEU A 20 3.99 6.35 2.58
CA LEU A 20 2.63 6.73 2.86
C LEU A 20 2.63 7.93 3.81
N THR A 21 1.88 8.95 3.43
CA THR A 21 1.51 10.04 4.34
C THR A 21 0.55 9.53 5.41
N GLU A 22 0.30 10.29 6.47
CA GLU A 22 -0.72 9.95 7.49
C GLU A 22 -2.10 9.66 6.87
N LYS A 23 -2.51 10.44 5.87
CA LYS A 23 -3.74 10.22 5.12
C LYS A 23 -3.71 8.96 4.24
N GLY A 24 -2.52 8.57 3.77
CA GLY A 24 -2.31 7.30 3.09
C GLY A 24 -2.44 6.11 4.03
N GLU A 25 -1.82 6.20 5.20
CA GLU A 25 -1.90 5.24 6.29
C GLU A 25 -3.35 5.05 6.77
N SER A 26 -4.13 6.13 6.87
CA SER A 26 -5.54 6.07 7.27
C SER A 26 -6.43 5.29 6.30
N LEU A 27 -5.97 4.99 5.07
CA LEU A 27 -6.73 4.21 4.08
C LEU A 27 -6.64 2.69 4.32
N ARG A 28 -5.68 2.22 5.13
CA ARG A 28 -5.50 0.79 5.43
C ARG A 28 -6.78 0.04 5.83
N PRO A 29 -7.65 0.53 6.72
CA PRO A 29 -8.89 -0.18 7.06
C PRO A 29 -9.81 -0.37 5.86
N VAL A 30 -9.92 0.62 4.97
CA VAL A 30 -10.74 0.53 3.75
C VAL A 30 -10.19 -0.55 2.82
N MET A 31 -8.87 -0.57 2.60
CA MET A 31 -8.21 -1.61 1.81
C MET A 31 -8.45 -3.01 2.39
N LYS A 32 -8.42 -3.17 3.72
CA LYS A 32 -8.72 -4.45 4.38
C LYS A 32 -10.14 -4.92 4.13
N VAL A 33 -11.13 -4.02 4.16
CA VAL A 33 -12.53 -4.35 3.87
C VAL A 33 -12.70 -4.79 2.41
N MET A 34 -12.04 -4.09 1.47
CA MET A 34 -12.05 -4.48 0.05
C MET A 34 -11.44 -5.86 -0.16
N ILE A 35 -10.31 -6.15 0.51
CA ILE A 35 -9.66 -7.48 0.47
C ILE A 35 -10.62 -8.55 1.02
N ALA A 36 -11.21 -8.33 2.20
CA ALA A 36 -12.12 -9.29 2.82
C ALA A 36 -13.35 -9.57 1.94
N TRP A 37 -13.91 -8.52 1.32
CA TRP A 37 -15.01 -8.67 0.36
C TRP A 37 -14.57 -9.49 -0.87
N GLY A 38 -13.42 -9.19 -1.45
CA GLY A 38 -12.89 -9.91 -2.62
C GLY A 38 -12.67 -11.39 -2.32
N LEU A 39 -12.07 -11.72 -1.18
CA LEU A 39 -11.87 -13.11 -0.75
C LEU A 39 -13.18 -13.88 -0.57
N LYS A 40 -14.27 -13.20 -0.20
CA LYS A 40 -15.58 -13.82 -0.02
C LYS A 40 -16.33 -14.04 -1.33
N HIS A 41 -16.17 -13.13 -2.29
CA HIS A 41 -17.07 -13.04 -3.45
C HIS A 41 -16.42 -13.34 -4.80
N ILE A 42 -15.09 -13.35 -4.89
CA ILE A 42 -14.36 -13.64 -6.12
C ILE A 42 -13.70 -15.02 -5.98
N PRO A 43 -14.21 -16.04 -6.70
CA PRO A 43 -13.65 -17.38 -6.67
C PRO A 43 -12.14 -17.39 -6.96
N ASP A 44 -11.43 -18.34 -6.36
CA ASP A 44 -9.98 -18.53 -6.50
C ASP A 44 -9.07 -17.38 -6.03
N THR A 45 -9.63 -16.32 -5.43
CA THR A 45 -8.86 -15.21 -4.84
C THR A 45 -8.17 -15.65 -3.56
N ARG A 46 -6.88 -15.34 -3.41
CA ARG A 46 -6.07 -15.71 -2.25
C ARG A 46 -5.17 -14.56 -1.81
N VAL A 47 -4.91 -14.47 -0.51
CA VAL A 47 -3.86 -13.61 0.02
C VAL A 47 -2.53 -14.36 -0.17
N PRO A 48 -1.52 -13.76 -0.83
CA PRO A 48 -0.20 -14.36 -0.91
C PRO A 48 0.37 -14.60 0.49
N ALA A 49 1.05 -15.73 0.70
CA ALA A 49 1.81 -15.93 1.91
C ALA A 49 2.84 -14.80 2.02
N SER A 50 2.84 -14.06 3.13
CA SER A 50 3.86 -13.07 3.42
C SER A 50 5.22 -13.77 3.45
N GLN A 51 6.15 -13.35 2.58
CA GLN A 51 7.56 -13.71 2.74
C GLN A 51 8.08 -12.87 3.91
N GLU A 52 8.37 -13.54 5.03
CA GLU A 52 9.10 -12.97 6.18
C GLU A 52 10.59 -12.77 5.83
#